data_AF-A0A496W157-F1
#
_entry.id   AF-A0A496W157-F1
#
_cell.length_a   1.000
_cell.length_b   1.000
_cell.length_c   1.000
_cell.angle_alpha   90.00
_cell.angle_beta   90.00
_cell.angle_gamma   90.00
#
_symmetry.space_group_name_H-M   'P 1'
#
loop_
_entity.id
_entity.type
_entity.pdbx_description
1 polymer ?
#
loop_
_entity_poly.entity_id
_entity_poly.type
_entity_poly.pdbx_seq_one_letter_code
_entity_poly.pdbx_strand_id
1 'polypeptide(L)'
;MSKPYHPELIKALRDPQEAAEYLDAALEDGDPEAFIMALNNVAKAQSELPFITTQFKPENINKMFSEPDHSELYSFDALLHSLGFRLAIQRMS
;
A
#
# COMPACT_ATOMS: atom_id res chain seq x y z
N MET A 1 16.34 21.66 2.83
CA MET A 1 16.58 20.75 3.97
C MET A 1 15.45 19.73 4.00
N SER A 2 15.55 18.63 3.26
CA SER A 2 14.62 17.51 3.46
C SER A 2 15.02 16.82 4.74
N LYS A 3 14.15 16.82 5.76
CA LYS A 3 14.30 15.92 6.89
C LYS A 3 14.39 14.48 6.34
N PRO A 4 15.02 13.52 7.04
CA PRO A 4 14.93 12.13 6.64
C PRO A 4 13.46 11.72 6.80
N TYR A 5 12.68 11.91 5.74
CA TYR A 5 11.22 11.77 5.71
C TYR A 5 10.79 10.32 5.97
N HIS A 6 11.69 9.39 5.69
CA HIS A 6 11.36 7.98 5.58
C HIS A 6 11.07 7.30 6.94
N PRO A 7 11.82 7.51 8.04
CA PRO A 7 11.53 6.84 9.31
C PRO A 7 10.27 7.37 10.01
N GLU A 8 10.01 8.68 9.95
CA GLU A 8 8.79 9.25 10.55
C GLU A 8 7.54 8.84 9.78
N LEU A 9 7.62 8.81 8.45
CA LEU A 9 6.56 8.28 7.59
C LEU A 9 6.24 6.83 7.96
N ILE A 10 7.25 5.94 7.98
CA ILE A 10 7.03 4.53 8.31
C ILE A 10 6.43 4.35 9.70
N LYS A 11 6.81 5.19 10.67
CA LYS A 11 6.21 5.16 12.01
C LYS A 11 4.73 5.57 11.98
N ALA A 12 4.37 6.62 11.23
CA ALA A 12 2.99 7.08 11.10
C ALA A 12 2.09 6.03 10.42
N LEU A 13 2.58 5.40 9.35
CA LEU A 13 1.86 4.38 8.56
C LEU A 13 1.61 3.06 9.32
N ARG A 14 2.06 2.94 10.57
CA ARG A 14 1.63 1.85 11.46
C ARG A 14 0.20 2.04 11.96
N ASP A 15 -0.30 3.28 11.98
CA ASP A 15 -1.71 3.57 12.19
C ASP A 15 -2.50 3.20 10.93
N PRO A 16 -3.47 2.28 10.99
CA PRO A 16 -4.27 1.90 9.83
C PRO A 16 -5.01 3.08 9.17
N GLN A 17 -5.38 4.11 9.93
CA GLN A 17 -6.07 5.27 9.38
C GLN A 17 -5.12 6.14 8.54
N GLU A 18 -3.94 6.47 9.09
CA GLU A 18 -2.89 7.20 8.35
C GLU A 18 -2.46 6.44 7.09
N ALA A 19 -2.35 5.11 7.18
CA ALA A 19 -2.02 4.28 6.02
C ALA A 19 -3.12 4.29 4.95
N ALA A 20 -4.39 4.28 5.33
CA ALA A 20 -5.50 4.38 4.39
C ALA A 20 -5.52 5.75 3.69
N GLU A 21 -5.41 6.85 4.46
CA GLU A 21 -5.37 8.22 3.93
C GLU A 21 -4.19 8.43 2.99
N TYR A 22 -3.03 7.85 3.30
CA TYR A 22 -1.84 7.89 2.45
C TYR A 22 -2.01 7.13 1.12
N LEU A 23 -2.65 5.95 1.14
CA LEU A 23 -2.95 5.19 -0.07
C LEU A 23 -4.01 5.88 -0.93
N ASP A 24 -5.01 6.49 -0.30
CA ASP A 24 -6.09 7.21 -0.98
C ASP A 24 -5.54 8.45 -1.71
N ALA A 25 -4.71 9.26 -1.03
CA ALA A 25 -4.03 10.39 -1.65
C ALA A 25 -3.17 9.98 -2.86
N ALA A 26 -2.47 8.84 -2.76
CA ALA A 26 -1.67 8.32 -3.87
C ALA A 26 -2.53 7.80 -5.04
N LEU A 27 -3.75 7.31 -4.79
CA LEU A 27 -4.71 6.96 -5.84
C LEU A 27 -5.28 8.21 -6.54
N GLU A 28 -5.58 9.26 -5.77
CA GLU A 28 -6.11 10.53 -6.30
C GLU A 28 -5.13 11.23 -7.24
N ASP A 29 -3.82 11.15 -6.96
CA ASP A 29 -2.76 11.71 -7.82
C ASP A 29 -2.69 11.04 -9.21
N GLY A 30 -3.26 9.83 -9.36
CA GLY A 30 -3.38 9.13 -10.64
C GLY A 30 -2.06 8.62 -11.24
N ASP A 31 -0.96 8.68 -10.49
CA ASP A 31 0.36 8.16 -10.88
C ASP A 31 0.54 6.73 -10.36
N PRO A 32 0.58 5.71 -11.25
CA PRO A 32 0.76 4.32 -10.84
C PRO A 32 2.07 4.06 -10.07
N GLU A 33 3.16 4.75 -10.41
CA GLU A 33 4.45 4.56 -9.73
C GLU A 33 4.41 5.10 -8.30
N ALA A 34 3.76 6.26 -8.11
CA ALA A 34 3.53 6.84 -6.79
C ALA A 34 2.66 5.92 -5.92
N PHE A 35 1.62 5.32 -6.50
CA PHE A 35 0.76 4.38 -5.78
C PHE A 35 1.51 3.09 -5.38
N ILE A 36 2.33 2.53 -6.27
CA ILE A 36 3.18 1.37 -5.94
C ILE A 36 4.17 1.72 -4.82
N MET A 37 4.78 2.91 -4.87
CA MET A 37 5.64 3.39 -3.79
C MET A 37 4.89 3.50 -2.46
N ALA A 38 3.65 4.01 -2.49
CA ALA A 38 2.82 4.11 -1.30
C ALA A 38 2.50 2.73 -0.69
N LEU A 39 2.11 1.76 -1.52
CA LEU A 39 1.91 0.36 -1.11
C LEU A 39 3.16 -0.24 -0.47
N ASN A 40 4.34 0.02 -1.02
CA ASN A 40 5.60 -0.45 -0.46
C ASN A 40 5.89 0.15 0.92
N ASN A 41 5.61 1.44 1.11
CA ASN A 41 5.77 2.12 2.41
C ASN A 41 4.80 1.55 3.45
N VAL A 42 3.53 1.36 3.09
CA VAL A 42 2.52 0.75 3.97
C VAL A 42 2.89 -0.68 4.31
N ALA A 43 3.24 -1.51 3.32
CA ALA A 43 3.67 -2.89 3.56
C ALA A 43 4.85 -2.97 4.53
N LYS A 44 5.83 -2.07 4.37
CA LYS A 44 6.97 -1.99 5.29
C LYS A 44 6.54 -1.62 6.71
N ALA A 45 5.70 -0.59 6.88
CA ALA A 45 5.21 -0.18 8.19
C ALA A 45 4.39 -1.27 8.89
N GLN A 46 3.50 -1.92 8.14
CA GLN A 46 2.64 -2.99 8.65
C GLN A 46 3.43 -4.27 8.97
N SER A 47 4.53 -4.56 8.25
CA SER A 47 5.42 -5.70 8.53
C SER A 47 6.19 -5.59 9.85
N GLU A 48 6.29 -4.39 10.42
CA GLU A 48 6.92 -4.15 11.72
C GLU A 48 5.95 -4.43 12.89
N LEU A 49 4.67 -4.71 12.62
CA LEU A 49 3.67 -5.02 13.63
C LEU A 49 3.66 -6.52 13.95
N PRO A 50 3.71 -6.92 15.23
CA PRO A 50 3.95 -8.32 15.62
C PRO A 50 2.81 -9.29 15.26
N PHE A 51 1.65 -8.78 14.88
CA PHE A 51 0.46 -9.56 14.55
C PHE A 51 0.18 -9.65 13.05
N ILE A 52 0.95 -8.93 12.22
CA ILE A 52 0.77 -8.97 10.77
C ILE A 52 1.82 -9.91 10.16
N THR A 53 1.35 -11.04 9.66
CA THR A 53 2.16 -11.93 8.82
C THR A 53 2.13 -11.40 7.39
N THR A 54 2.70 -10.22 7.13
CA THR A 54 2.73 -9.67 5.77
C THR A 54 3.60 -10.58 4.89
N GLN A 55 2.96 -11.44 4.12
CA GLN A 55 3.63 -12.31 3.14
C GLN A 55 4.15 -11.51 1.93
N PHE A 56 3.72 -10.25 1.81
CA PHE A 56 4.07 -9.35 0.73
C PHE A 56 5.21 -8.44 1.15
N LYS A 57 6.42 -8.87 0.78
CA LYS A 57 7.60 -8.00 0.73
C LYS A 57 7.50 -7.06 -0.48
N PRO A 58 8.21 -5.92 -0.48
CA PRO A 58 8.21 -4.96 -1.61
C PRO A 58 8.47 -5.60 -2.98
N GLU A 59 9.34 -6.61 -3.02
CA GLU A 59 9.65 -7.41 -4.21
C GLU A 59 8.44 -8.14 -4.82
N ASN A 60 7.47 -8.57 -4.01
CA ASN A 60 6.25 -9.23 -4.48
C ASN A 60 5.23 -8.22 -5.03
N ILE A 61 5.20 -7.01 -4.47
CA ILE A 61 4.31 -5.92 -4.91
C ILE A 61 4.70 -5.49 -6.32
N ASN A 62 5.98 -5.19 -6.55
CA ASN A 62 6.45 -4.76 -7.88
C ASN A 62 6.25 -5.84 -8.95
N LYS A 63 6.41 -7.13 -8.60
CA LYS A 63 6.18 -8.24 -9.53
C LYS A 63 4.70 -8.35 -9.93
N MET A 64 3.77 -8.11 -9.01
CA MET A 64 2.32 -8.19 -9.26
C MET A 64 1.86 -7.17 -10.32
N PHE A 65 2.52 -6.01 -10.42
CA PHE A 65 2.18 -4.98 -11.41
C PHE A 65 2.96 -5.11 -12.74
N SER A 66 3.87 -6.08 -12.84
CA SER A 66 4.75 -6.24 -14.02
C SER A 66 4.24 -7.27 -15.05
N GLU A 67 3.32 -8.16 -14.67
CA GLU A 67 2.81 -9.25 -15.52
C GLU A 67 1.30 -9.08 -15.73
N PRO A 68 0.83 -8.78 -16.96
CA PRO A 68 -0.58 -8.55 -17.21
C PRO A 68 -1.34 -9.89 -17.35
N ASP A 69 -2.17 -10.24 -16.38
CA ASP A 69 -3.12 -11.35 -16.46
C ASP A 69 -4.44 -10.97 -15.78
N HIS A 70 -5.56 -11.44 -16.31
CA HIS A 70 -6.94 -11.08 -15.95
C HIS A 70 -7.34 -11.47 -14.50
N SER A 71 -6.40 -11.96 -13.69
CA SER A 71 -6.51 -12.23 -12.25
C SER A 71 -6.07 -11.04 -11.37
N GLU A 72 -5.55 -9.97 -11.95
CA GLU A 72 -4.98 -8.79 -11.24
C GLU A 72 -5.90 -8.19 -10.17
N LEU A 73 -7.21 -8.08 -10.42
CA LEU A 73 -8.14 -7.50 -9.44
C LEU A 73 -8.25 -8.35 -8.17
N TYR A 74 -8.31 -9.68 -8.31
CA TYR A 74 -8.36 -10.58 -7.16
C TYR A 74 -7.02 -10.63 -6.43
N SER A 75 -5.92 -10.58 -7.17
CA SER A 75 -4.56 -10.50 -6.61
C SER A 75 -4.34 -9.18 -5.85
N PHE A 76 -4.86 -8.08 -6.39
CA PHE A 76 -4.78 -6.76 -5.77
C PHE A 76 -5.65 -6.66 -4.52
N ASP A 77 -6.88 -7.19 -4.57
CA ASP A 77 -7.75 -7.29 -3.39
C ASP A 77 -7.13 -8.18 -2.30
N ALA A 78 -6.52 -9.31 -2.68
CA ALA A 78 -5.79 -10.17 -1.75
C ALA A 78 -4.56 -9.47 -1.13
N LEU A 79 -3.83 -8.68 -1.92
CA LEU A 79 -2.73 -7.84 -1.41
C LEU A 79 -3.26 -6.87 -0.36
N LEU A 80 -4.30 -6.10 -0.67
CA LEU A 80 -4.89 -5.14 0.26
C LEU A 80 -5.38 -5.83 1.54
N HIS A 81 -6.06 -6.98 1.43
CA HIS A 81 -6.50 -7.76 2.59
C HIS A 81 -5.32 -8.20 3.47
N SER A 82 -4.19 -8.59 2.88
CA SER A 82 -2.98 -8.94 3.63
C SER A 82 -2.37 -7.76 4.41
N LEU A 83 -2.65 -6.54 3.95
CA LEU A 83 -2.23 -5.28 4.57
C LEU A 83 -3.30 -4.72 5.54
N GLY A 84 -4.45 -5.38 5.68
CA GLY A 84 -5.56 -4.93 6.52
C GLY A 84 -6.57 -4.00 5.83
N PHE A 85 -6.49 -3.85 4.52
CA PHE A 85 -7.38 -3.01 3.70
C PHE A 85 -8.28 -3.85 2.80
N ARG A 86 -9.25 -3.21 2.14
CA ARG A 86 -10.10 -3.84 1.12
C ARG A 86 -10.45 -2.82 0.04
N LEU A 87 -10.80 -3.30 -1.14
CA LEU A 87 -11.42 -2.43 -2.15
C LEU A 87 -12.81 -1.98 -1.71
N ALA A 88 -13.14 -0.73 -2.01
CA ALA A 88 -14.47 -0.16 -1.78
C ALA A 88 -14.86 0.73 -2.95
N ILE A 89 -16.15 0.68 -3.34
CA ILE A 89 -16.69 1.57 -4.37
C ILE A 89 -17.18 2.85 -3.69
N GLN A 90 -16.61 3.98 -4.09
CA GLN A 90 -17.04 5.29 -3.67
C GLN A 90 -17.65 6.06 -4.85
N ARG A 91 -18.65 6.89 -4.56
CA ARG A 91 -19.23 7.77 -5.58
C ARG A 91 -18.29 8.96 -5.77
N MET A 92 -17.87 9.21 -7.00
CA MET A 92 -17.21 10.47 -7.36
C MET A 92 -18.19 11.63 -7.14
N SER A 93 -17.82 12.59 -6.29
CA SER A 93 -18.58 13.81 -6.00
C SER A 93 -17.91 15.03 -6.59
#